data_AF-A0A554VAB0-F1
#
_entry.id   AF-A0A554VAB0-F1
#
_cell.length_a   1.000
_cell.length_b   1.000
_cell.length_c   1.000
_cell.angle_alpha   90.00
_cell.angle_beta   90.00
_cell.angle_gamma   90.00
#
_symmetry.space_group_name_H-M   'P 1'
#
loop_
_entity.id
_entity.type
_entity.pdbx_description
1 polymer ?
#
loop_
_entity_poly.entity_id
_entity_poly.type
_entity_poly.pdbx_seq_one_letter_code
_entity_poly.pdbx_strand_id
1 'polypeptide(L)'
;MDIANFEINIKAFVTRPVILKIDIDDNREIPITHEFDFFNFLIIGENEKSVPLIDYINEFRMEVSRQNKMNEKITKRFENARGVRFNRQTKETTKIEGITITARLTKIDASKKKQFTLVDKVWLIMKSIFDERTFTFSENGFIIERKN
;
A
#
# COMPACT_ATOMS: atom_id res chain seq x y z
N MET A 1 -5.11 2.61 44.01
CA MET A 1 -4.08 2.77 42.95
C MET A 1 -4.86 2.82 41.66
N ASP A 2 -5.06 4.02 41.11
CA ASP A 2 -6.01 4.22 40.02
C ASP A 2 -5.30 4.03 38.68
N ILE A 3 -5.64 2.94 37.99
CA ILE A 3 -5.12 2.62 36.66
C ILE A 3 -6.04 3.32 35.67
N ALA A 4 -5.62 4.50 35.19
CA ALA A 4 -6.31 5.19 34.12
C ALA A 4 -5.92 4.57 32.78
N ASN A 5 -6.91 3.98 32.10
CA ASN A 5 -6.78 3.46 30.74
C ASN A 5 -7.44 4.43 29.77
N PHE A 6 -6.71 4.82 28.72
CA PHE A 6 -7.26 5.62 27.63
C PHE A 6 -7.40 4.75 26.38
N GLU A 7 -8.63 4.63 25.89
CA GLU A 7 -8.96 3.83 24.71
C GLU A 7 -9.44 4.75 23.58
N ILE A 8 -8.78 4.65 22.41
CA ILE A 8 -9.25 5.31 21.18
C ILE A 8 -9.83 4.24 20.27
N ASN A 9 -11.11 4.40 19.95
CA ASN A 9 -11.80 3.63 18.92
C ASN A 9 -11.91 4.48 17.65
N ILE A 10 -11.02 4.27 16.70
CA ILE A 10 -11.09 4.94 15.39
C ILE A 10 -11.95 4.07 14.48
N LYS A 11 -13.15 4.53 14.16
CA LYS A 11 -13.97 3.95 13.10
C LYS A 11 -13.62 4.62 11.78
N ALA A 12 -13.07 3.87 10.85
CA ALA A 12 -12.68 4.38 9.54
C ALA A 12 -13.12 3.40 8.46
N PHE A 13 -13.77 3.90 7.43
CA PHE A 13 -14.04 3.15 6.23
C PHE A 13 -13.25 3.76 5.08
N VAL A 14 -12.56 2.92 4.34
CA VAL A 14 -11.80 3.34 3.17
C VAL A 14 -12.42 2.74 1.93
N THR A 15 -12.58 3.56 0.90
CA THR A 15 -13.02 3.10 -0.41
C THR A 15 -11.78 2.78 -1.23
N ARG A 16 -11.69 1.56 -1.76
CA ARG A 16 -10.53 1.09 -2.51
C ARG A 16 -10.94 0.25 -3.72
N PRO A 17 -10.32 0.43 -4.89
CA PRO A 17 -10.48 -0.49 -6.01
C PRO A 17 -9.77 -1.81 -5.73
N VAL A 18 -10.49 -2.91 -5.88
CA VAL A 18 -9.97 -4.28 -5.83
C VAL A 18 -9.91 -4.83 -7.24
N ILE A 19 -8.72 -5.24 -7.67
CA ILE A 19 -8.53 -5.94 -8.93
C ILE A 19 -9.10 -7.34 -8.79
N LEU A 20 -10.04 -7.69 -9.67
CA LEU A 20 -10.69 -9.00 -9.67
C LEU A 20 -9.99 -9.97 -10.62
N LYS A 21 -9.53 -9.45 -11.76
CA LYS A 21 -8.98 -10.27 -12.84
C LYS A 21 -8.11 -9.43 -13.77
N ILE A 22 -7.04 -10.05 -14.27
CA ILE A 22 -6.20 -9.50 -15.34
C ILE A 22 -6.09 -10.56 -16.43
N ASP A 23 -6.70 -10.28 -17.57
CA ASP A 23 -6.59 -11.08 -18.78
C ASP A 23 -5.50 -10.53 -19.69
N ILE A 24 -4.84 -11.47 -20.34
CA ILE A 24 -3.96 -11.25 -21.46
C ILE A 24 -4.50 -12.12 -22.58
N ASP A 25 -4.62 -11.57 -23.78
CA ASP A 25 -5.40 -12.14 -24.88
C ASP A 25 -5.26 -13.66 -25.06
N ASP A 26 -6.32 -14.27 -25.61
CA ASP A 26 -6.51 -15.72 -25.74
C ASP A 26 -6.92 -16.39 -24.41
N ASN A 27 -7.76 -15.72 -23.61
CA ASN A 27 -8.26 -16.21 -22.31
C ASN A 27 -7.17 -16.63 -21.30
N ARG A 28 -5.95 -16.08 -21.46
CA ARG A 28 -4.84 -16.36 -20.53
C ARG A 28 -4.88 -15.37 -19.40
N GLU A 29 -5.14 -15.85 -18.19
CA GLU A 29 -5.12 -15.01 -17.00
C GLU A 29 -3.72 -14.91 -16.40
N ILE A 30 -3.42 -13.78 -15.78
CA ILE A 30 -2.27 -13.69 -14.88
C ILE A 30 -2.71 -14.29 -13.54
N PRO A 31 -2.11 -15.39 -13.07
CA PRO A 31 -2.41 -15.92 -11.75
C PRO A 31 -1.91 -14.93 -10.71
N ILE A 32 -2.84 -14.27 -10.04
CA ILE A 32 -2.54 -13.28 -8.99
C ILE A 32 -3.08 -13.84 -7.69
N THR A 33 -2.17 -14.24 -6.80
CA THR A 33 -2.52 -14.73 -5.46
C THR A 33 -2.42 -13.59 -4.44
N HIS A 34 -1.47 -12.68 -4.64
CA HIS A 34 -1.26 -11.50 -3.82
C HIS A 34 -1.04 -10.26 -4.69
N GLU A 35 -1.45 -9.08 -4.21
CA GLU A 35 -1.14 -7.81 -4.88
C GLU A 35 0.37 -7.53 -5.10
N PHE A 36 1.27 -8.22 -4.38
CA PHE A 36 2.71 -8.09 -4.65
C PHE A 36 3.13 -8.82 -5.92
N ASP A 37 2.30 -9.73 -6.44
CA ASP A 37 2.58 -10.48 -7.65
C ASP A 37 2.65 -9.55 -8.87
N PHE A 38 2.00 -8.38 -8.81
CA PHE A 38 2.05 -7.36 -9.86
C PHE A 38 3.47 -6.85 -10.14
N PHE A 39 4.34 -6.82 -9.12
CA PHE A 39 5.72 -6.34 -9.27
C PHE A 39 6.62 -7.35 -10.02
N ASN A 40 6.14 -8.58 -10.21
CA ASN A 40 6.86 -9.62 -10.92
C ASN A 40 6.74 -9.49 -12.44
N PHE A 41 5.84 -8.64 -12.96
CA PHE A 41 5.57 -8.58 -14.39
C PHE A 41 6.02 -7.25 -15.00
N LEU A 42 6.69 -7.35 -16.16
CA LEU A 42 6.99 -6.24 -17.05
C LEU A 42 6.26 -6.41 -18.37
N ILE A 43 5.82 -5.30 -18.94
CA ILE A 43 5.24 -5.22 -20.27
C ILE A 43 6.25 -4.49 -21.15
N ILE A 44 6.82 -5.21 -22.10
CA ILE A 44 7.76 -4.68 -23.09
C ILE A 44 6.94 -4.38 -24.33
N GLY A 45 6.68 -3.10 -24.57
CA GLY A 45 5.92 -2.65 -25.72
C GLY A 45 6.66 -2.88 -27.04
N GLU A 46 5.95 -2.80 -28.17
CA GLU A 46 6.55 -2.86 -29.52
C GLU A 46 7.59 -1.76 -29.77
N ASN A 47 7.52 -0.66 -29.00
CA ASN A 47 8.50 0.43 -29.01
C ASN A 47 9.73 0.18 -28.10
N GLU A 48 9.91 -1.06 -27.65
CA GLU A 48 10.95 -1.52 -26.72
C GLU A 48 10.92 -0.85 -25.33
N LYS A 49 9.90 -0.05 -25.02
CA LYS A 49 9.73 0.50 -23.68
C LYS A 49 9.19 -0.56 -22.74
N SER A 50 9.91 -0.76 -21.64
CA SER A 50 9.48 -1.64 -20.55
C SER A 50 8.70 -0.86 -19.51
N VAL A 51 7.44 -1.22 -19.31
CA VAL A 51 6.55 -0.65 -18.29
C VAL A 51 6.14 -1.74 -17.29
N PRO A 52 6.34 -1.55 -15.98
CA PRO A 52 5.83 -2.46 -14.96
C PRO A 52 4.31 -2.66 -15.03
N LEU A 53 3.83 -3.89 -14.84
CA LEU A 53 2.39 -4.17 -14.81
C LEU A 53 1.65 -3.36 -13.74
N ILE A 54 2.32 -3.11 -12.60
CA ILE A 54 1.76 -2.32 -11.50
C ILE A 54 1.38 -0.89 -11.93
N ASP A 55 2.02 -0.32 -12.96
CA ASP A 55 1.72 1.03 -13.41
C ASP A 55 0.38 1.09 -14.14
N TYR A 56 0.10 0.11 -15.01
CA TYR A 56 -1.22 -0.05 -15.64
C TYR A 56 -2.31 -0.28 -14.60
N ILE A 57 -2.03 -1.09 -13.57
CA ILE A 57 -2.96 -1.36 -12.48
C ILE A 57 -3.25 -0.08 -11.69
N ASN A 58 -2.23 0.71 -11.38
CA ASN A 58 -2.38 1.95 -10.62
C ASN A 58 -3.14 3.01 -11.43
N GLU A 59 -2.86 3.14 -12.73
CA GLU A 59 -3.64 3.97 -13.64
C GLU A 59 -5.12 3.57 -13.60
N PHE A 60 -5.40 2.26 -13.74
CA PHE A 60 -6.76 1.75 -13.73
C PHE A 60 -7.46 1.95 -12.37
N ARG A 61 -6.74 1.76 -11.27
CA ARG A 61 -7.26 2.02 -9.91
C ARG A 61 -7.71 3.48 -9.76
N MET A 62 -6.91 4.43 -10.25
CA MET A 62 -7.31 5.85 -10.23
C MET A 62 -8.59 6.09 -11.02
N GLU A 63 -8.70 5.49 -12.21
CA GLU A 63 -9.90 5.60 -13.04
C GLU A 63 -11.15 5.02 -12.37
N VAL A 64 -11.06 3.80 -11.85
CA VAL A 64 -12.16 3.14 -11.11
C VAL A 64 -12.58 3.97 -9.91
N SER A 65 -11.62 4.57 -9.20
CA SER A 65 -11.91 5.44 -8.05
C SER A 65 -12.65 6.71 -8.46
N ARG A 66 -12.27 7.32 -9.60
CA ARG A 66 -12.92 8.52 -10.14
C ARG A 66 -14.35 8.27 -10.60
N GLN A 67 -14.67 7.06 -11.09
CA GLN A 67 -16.02 6.72 -11.50
C GLN A 67 -17.00 6.64 -10.32
N ASN A 68 -16.51 6.40 -9.09
CA ASN A 68 -17.32 6.34 -7.86
C ASN A 68 -18.53 5.38 -7.92
N LYS A 69 -18.45 4.34 -8.75
CA LYS A 69 -19.48 3.30 -8.90
C LYS A 69 -19.20 2.15 -7.94
N MET A 70 -19.84 2.18 -6.78
CA MET A 70 -19.61 1.17 -5.73
C MET A 70 -20.11 -0.21 -6.13
N ASN A 71 -19.27 -1.22 -5.93
CA ASN A 71 -19.52 -2.65 -6.19
C ASN A 71 -19.84 -3.03 -7.64
N GLU A 72 -19.86 -2.08 -8.58
CA GLU A 72 -19.94 -2.35 -10.00
C GLU A 72 -18.60 -2.87 -10.54
N LYS A 73 -18.66 -3.84 -11.45
CA LYS A 73 -17.49 -4.31 -12.17
C LYS A 73 -17.18 -3.32 -13.30
N ILE A 74 -15.96 -2.80 -13.30
CA ILE A 74 -15.43 -1.96 -14.36
C ILE A 74 -14.31 -2.74 -15.02
N THR A 75 -14.31 -2.74 -16.35
CA THR A 75 -13.32 -3.44 -17.17
C THR A 75 -12.75 -2.47 -18.18
N LYS A 76 -11.42 -2.45 -18.32
CA LYS A 76 -10.71 -1.64 -19.31
C LYS A 76 -9.63 -2.47 -19.99
N ARG A 77 -9.53 -2.30 -21.31
CA ARG A 77 -8.47 -2.86 -22.14
C ARG A 77 -7.42 -1.80 -22.44
N PHE A 78 -6.16 -2.17 -22.29
CA PHE A 78 -4.98 -1.33 -22.55
C PHE A 78 -4.32 -1.80 -23.85
N GLU A 79 -4.67 -1.17 -24.98
CA GLU A 79 -4.09 -1.52 -26.30
C GLU A 79 -2.61 -1.13 -26.41
N ASN A 80 -2.19 -0.10 -25.66
CA ASN A 80 -0.78 0.30 -25.56
C ASN A 80 0.09 -0.69 -24.78
N ALA A 81 -0.49 -1.79 -24.27
CA ALA A 81 0.23 -2.89 -23.64
C ALA A 81 0.62 -4.02 -24.63
N ARG A 82 0.41 -3.81 -25.93
CA ARG A 82 0.80 -4.76 -26.98
C ARG A 82 2.32 -4.98 -27.03
N GLY A 83 2.74 -6.24 -27.10
CA GLY A 83 4.15 -6.62 -27.18
C GLY A 83 4.44 -7.92 -26.45
N VAL A 84 5.31 -7.87 -25.44
CA VAL A 84 5.75 -9.04 -24.67
C VAL A 84 5.57 -8.81 -23.18
N ARG A 85 4.87 -9.71 -22.51
CA ARG A 85 4.91 -9.84 -21.05
C ARG A 85 6.15 -10.64 -20.65
N PHE A 86 6.91 -10.10 -19.71
CA PHE A 86 8.03 -10.78 -19.08
C PHE A 86 7.76 -11.02 -17.60
N ASN A 87 7.86 -12.28 -17.17
CA ASN A 87 7.83 -12.66 -15.76
C ASN A 87 9.24 -12.61 -15.19
N ARG A 88 9.48 -11.71 -14.23
CA ARG A 88 10.78 -11.51 -13.59
C ARG A 88 11.22 -12.70 -12.73
N GLN A 89 10.27 -13.46 -12.18
CA GLN A 89 10.54 -14.62 -11.33
C GLN A 89 10.90 -15.85 -12.16
N THR A 90 10.05 -16.24 -13.13
CA THR A 90 10.27 -17.44 -13.94
C THR A 90 11.16 -17.20 -15.17
N LYS A 91 11.42 -15.93 -15.52
CA LYS A 91 12.08 -15.48 -16.76
C LYS A 91 11.31 -15.82 -18.03
N GLU A 92 10.06 -16.26 -17.91
CA GLU A 92 9.21 -16.56 -19.06
C GLU A 92 8.78 -15.29 -19.77
N THR A 93 8.73 -15.38 -21.09
CA THR A 93 8.19 -14.35 -21.97
C THR A 93 6.93 -14.87 -22.65
N THR A 94 5.97 -13.99 -22.87
CA THR A 94 4.72 -14.34 -23.55
C THR A 94 4.31 -13.17 -24.43
N LYS A 95 3.99 -13.43 -25.70
CA LYS A 95 3.42 -12.41 -26.59
C LYS A 95 1.98 -12.08 -26.20
N ILE A 96 1.67 -10.79 -26.23
CA ILE A 96 0.41 -10.23 -25.75
C ILE A 96 -0.07 -9.14 -26.71
N GLU A 97 -1.37 -9.10 -27.00
CA GLU A 97 -1.95 -8.08 -27.88
C GLU A 97 -2.48 -6.87 -27.09
N GLY A 98 -2.67 -7.04 -25.79
CA GLY A 98 -3.07 -6.04 -24.82
C GLY A 98 -3.32 -6.67 -23.46
N ILE A 99 -3.75 -5.85 -22.51
CA ILE A 99 -4.11 -6.30 -21.16
C ILE A 99 -5.50 -5.80 -20.85
N THR A 100 -6.36 -6.70 -20.39
CA THR A 100 -7.70 -6.33 -19.92
C THR A 100 -7.76 -6.50 -18.41
N ILE A 101 -8.05 -5.41 -17.70
CA ILE A 101 -8.12 -5.40 -16.24
C ILE A 101 -9.58 -5.21 -15.83
N THR A 102 -10.06 -6.07 -14.94
CA THR A 102 -11.38 -5.95 -14.32
C THR A 102 -11.22 -5.69 -12.83
N ALA A 103 -11.91 -4.67 -12.33
CA ALA A 103 -11.88 -4.27 -10.93
C ALA A 103 -13.27 -3.86 -10.44
N ARG A 104 -13.40 -3.71 -9.12
CA ARG A 104 -14.57 -3.08 -8.51
C ARG A 104 -14.15 -2.15 -7.38
N LEU A 105 -14.89 -1.06 -7.21
CA LEU A 105 -14.70 -0.19 -6.06
C LEU A 105 -15.42 -0.78 -4.84
N THR A 106 -14.71 -1.00 -3.74
CA THR A 106 -15.29 -1.59 -2.52
C THR A 106 -14.97 -0.77 -1.28
N LYS A 107 -15.79 -0.93 -0.23
CA LYS A 107 -15.65 -0.25 1.04
C LYS A 107 -15.08 -1.23 2.05
N ILE A 108 -13.92 -0.92 2.57
CA ILE A 108 -13.17 -1.76 3.50
C ILE A 108 -13.24 -1.10 4.88
N ASP A 109 -13.50 -1.90 5.90
CA ASP A 109 -13.38 -1.46 7.29
C ASP A 109 -11.89 -1.38 7.66
N ALA A 110 -11.43 -0.16 7.91
CA ALA A 110 -10.07 0.14 8.36
C ALA A 110 -10.05 0.60 9.83
N SER A 111 -11.10 0.28 10.59
CA SER A 111 -11.23 0.66 11.99
C SER A 111 -10.10 0.06 12.83
N LYS A 112 -9.58 0.87 13.75
CA LYS A 112 -8.51 0.46 14.67
C LYS A 112 -8.89 0.85 16.08
N LYS A 113 -8.73 -0.10 17.00
CA LYS A 113 -8.77 0.14 18.44
C LYS A 113 -7.33 0.26 18.93
N LYS A 114 -7.00 1.40 19.53
CA LYS A 114 -5.71 1.63 20.18
C LYS A 114 -5.94 1.88 21.67
N GLN A 115 -5.15 1.20 22.49
CA GLN A 115 -5.14 1.39 23.92
C GLN A 115 -3.81 2.04 24.31
N PHE A 116 -3.86 3.11 25.09
CA PHE A 116 -2.69 3.77 25.65
C PHE A 116 -2.64 3.48 27.14
N THR A 117 -1.50 2.98 27.58
CA THR A 117 -1.23 2.69 29.00
C THR A 117 -0.54 3.87 29.66
N LEU A 118 -0.52 3.89 31.00
CA LEU A 118 0.22 4.89 31.78
C LEU A 118 1.72 4.91 31.41
N VAL A 119 2.29 3.74 31.09
CA VAL A 119 3.70 3.60 30.67
C VAL A 119 3.95 4.36 29.36
N ASP A 120 3.04 4.26 28.39
CA ASP A 120 3.16 4.97 27.11
C ASP A 120 3.16 6.50 27.29
N LYS A 121 2.37 6.99 28.26
CA LYS A 121 2.34 8.41 28.62
C LYS A 121 3.65 8.87 29.25
N VAL A 122 4.21 8.09 30.17
CA VAL A 122 5.51 8.39 30.79
C VAL A 122 6.60 8.41 29.73
N TRP A 123 6.58 7.45 28.81
CA TRP A 123 7.55 7.39 27.72
C TRP A 123 7.46 8.62 26.79
N LEU A 124 6.25 9.07 26.42
CA LEU A 124 6.07 10.29 25.62
C LEU A 124 6.53 11.55 26.35
N ILE A 125 6.30 11.65 27.66
CA ILE A 125 6.79 12.77 28.49
C ILE A 125 8.32 12.75 28.55
N MET A 126 8.93 11.60 28.83
CA MET A 126 10.39 11.44 28.82
C MET A 126 10.94 11.84 27.46
N LYS A 127 10.35 11.36 26.37
CA LYS A 127 10.76 11.75 25.02
C LYS A 127 10.67 13.27 24.82
N SER A 128 9.61 13.93 25.26
CA SER A 128 9.48 15.39 25.15
C SER A 128 10.44 16.18 26.04
N ILE A 129 10.87 15.64 27.17
CA ILE A 129 11.84 16.28 28.09
C ILE A 129 13.27 16.07 27.59
N PHE A 130 13.55 14.94 26.94
CA PHE A 130 14.91 14.51 26.63
C PHE A 130 15.28 14.62 25.15
N ASP A 131 14.32 14.67 24.22
CA ASP A 131 14.61 15.03 22.84
C ASP A 131 15.06 16.50 22.77
N GLU A 132 16.10 16.76 21.98
CA GLU A 132 16.71 18.07 21.70
C GLU A 132 17.50 18.72 22.86
N ARG A 133 17.62 18.07 24.02
CA ARG A 133 18.40 18.58 25.17
C ARG A 133 19.54 17.64 25.54
N THR A 134 20.73 18.20 25.75
CA THR A 134 21.90 17.42 26.18
C THR A 134 21.96 17.40 27.71
N PHE A 135 21.94 16.21 28.31
CA PHE A 135 22.06 16.05 29.75
C PHE A 135 23.37 15.36 30.10
N THR A 136 23.97 15.74 31.22
CA THR A 136 25.14 15.07 31.78
C THR A 136 24.74 14.42 33.10
N PHE A 137 25.16 13.17 33.29
CA PHE A 137 25.02 12.47 34.56
C PHE A 137 26.23 12.78 35.42
N SER A 138 26.01 13.31 36.62
CA SER A 138 27.06 13.44 37.62
C SER A 138 27.35 12.09 38.29
N GLU A 139 28.55 11.92 38.86
CA GLU A 139 28.97 10.67 39.53
C GLU A 139 28.06 10.29 40.72
N ASN A 140 27.35 11.27 41.28
CA ASN A 140 26.34 11.12 42.34
C ASN A 140 24.90 10.96 41.82
N GLY A 141 24.71 10.74 40.51
CA GLY A 141 23.43 10.34 39.92
C GLY A 141 22.47 11.49 39.60
N PHE A 142 22.91 12.74 39.66
CA PHE A 142 22.08 13.89 39.26
C PHE A 142 22.11 14.06 37.73
N ILE A 143 20.93 14.33 37.17
CA ILE A 143 20.76 14.66 35.76
C ILE A 143 20.84 16.19 35.63
N ILE A 144 21.87 16.68 34.95
CA ILE A 144 22.11 18.12 34.78
C ILE A 144 21.90 18.47 33.31
N GLU A 145 20.94 19.34 33.03
CA GLU A 145 20.71 19.90 31.68
C GLU A 145 21.88 20.82 31.30
N ARG A 146 22.53 20.55 30.17
CA ARG A 146 23.47 21.50 29.57
C ARG A 146 22.70 22.50 28.72
N LYS A 147 22.66 23.75 29.18
CA LYS A 147 22.28 24.88 28.34
C LYS A 147 23.50 25.28 27.51
N ASN A 148 23.36 25.23 26.18
CA ASN A 148 24.32 25.90 25.29
C ASN A 148 24.13 27.41 25.37
#